data_AF-A0A0F8XG55-F1
#
_entry.id   AF-A0A0F8XG55-F1
#
_cell.length_a   1.000
_cell.length_b   1.000
_cell.length_c   1.000
_cell.angle_alpha   90.00
_cell.angle_beta   90.00
_cell.angle_gamma   90.00
#
_symmetry.space_group_name_H-M   'P 1'
#
loop_
_entity.id
_entity.type
_entity.pdbx_description
1 polymer ?
#
loop_
_entity_poly.entity_id
_entity_poly.type
_entity_poly.pdbx_seq_one_letter_code
_entity_poly.pdbx_strand_id
1 'polypeptide(L)'
;MVRKAAGVPDSKIGEIRNFSTKIEAYNTNRINEQRVDRNYYEDNFEVGITDPFHVVRTGTSARVVDSIIDHLELSNPQVFQKPRKNTEAARKSSAKIAKFLNKLIQQFMPEITEFTRNLVLYGEAVGQVQYNNQYSDGLDDSVPLMFTAPDPMNMFCWPYDVLVPQKVVKKFMMKEMALHGMIPEWKGEVLAGEVDYLAYWDKDTRYIEAGKTALSKGNNGVEVNYLKFVSFVHCYSGFGKKSA
;
A
#
# COMPACT_ATOMS: atom_id res chain seq x y z
N MET A 1 -15.57 -21.62 31.09
CA MET A 1 -15.28 -22.62 30.02
C MET A 1 -14.40 -21.92 28.98
N VAL A 2 -13.08 -22.06 29.11
CA VAL A 2 -12.09 -21.38 28.25
C VAL A 2 -11.98 -22.19 26.96
N ARG A 3 -12.43 -21.63 25.83
CA ARG A 3 -12.19 -22.24 24.51
C ARG A 3 -10.69 -22.15 24.24
N LYS A 4 -9.99 -23.29 24.31
CA LYS A 4 -8.64 -23.43 23.76
C LYS A 4 -8.72 -23.07 22.27
N ALA A 5 -7.99 -22.04 21.86
CA ALA A 5 -7.76 -21.77 20.45
C ALA A 5 -7.08 -23.01 19.85
N ALA A 6 -7.74 -23.65 18.89
CA ALA A 6 -7.12 -24.68 18.07
C ALA A 6 -5.89 -24.04 17.41
N GLY A 7 -4.70 -24.56 17.68
CA GLY A 7 -3.47 -24.05 17.08
C GLY A 7 -3.60 -24.12 15.56
N VAL A 8 -3.35 -23.01 14.87
CA VAL A 8 -3.19 -23.03 13.42
C VAL A 8 -1.93 -23.83 13.12
N PRO A 9 -2.04 -24.89 12.30
CA PRO A 9 -0.91 -25.74 11.99
C PRO A 9 0.11 -24.94 11.16
N ASP A 10 1.40 -25.15 11.43
CA ASP A 10 2.56 -24.59 10.70
C ASP A 10 2.41 -24.65 9.16
N SER A 11 1.59 -25.58 8.67
CA SER A 11 1.11 -25.65 7.28
C SER A 11 0.59 -24.31 6.72
N LYS A 12 -0.13 -23.48 7.49
CA LYS A 12 -0.73 -22.25 6.96
C LYS A 12 0.30 -21.14 6.73
N ILE A 13 1.26 -21.03 7.64
CA ILE A 13 2.39 -20.10 7.48
C ILE A 13 3.25 -20.56 6.29
N GLY A 14 3.49 -21.87 6.17
CA GLY A 14 4.15 -22.46 5.01
C GLY A 14 3.43 -22.15 3.69
N GLU A 15 2.10 -22.25 3.66
CA GLU A 15 1.28 -21.86 2.51
C GLU A 15 1.43 -20.37 2.16
N ILE A 16 1.37 -19.48 3.16
CA ILE A 16 1.50 -18.03 2.96
C ILE A 16 2.89 -17.68 2.41
N ARG A 17 3.95 -18.24 2.99
CA ARG A 17 5.34 -18.03 2.52
C ARG A 17 5.54 -18.58 1.11
N ASN A 18 5.04 -19.78 0.82
CA ASN A 18 5.09 -20.35 -0.53
C ASN A 18 4.32 -19.50 -1.55
N PHE A 19 3.15 -19.00 -1.18
CA PHE A 19 2.38 -18.07 -2.00
C PHE A 19 3.15 -16.78 -2.25
N SER A 20 3.76 -16.19 -1.21
CA SER A 20 4.61 -15.00 -1.33
C SER A 20 5.73 -15.21 -2.35
N THR A 21 6.49 -16.30 -2.26
CA THR A 21 7.57 -16.59 -3.21
C THR A 21 7.05 -16.73 -4.65
N LYS A 22 5.89 -17.39 -4.84
CA LYS A 22 5.30 -17.58 -6.17
C LYS A 22 4.80 -16.26 -6.78
N ILE A 23 4.13 -15.43 -5.99
CA ILE A 23 3.58 -14.17 -6.49
C ILE A 23 4.69 -13.14 -6.75
N GLU A 24 5.76 -13.17 -5.97
CA GLU A 24 6.97 -12.39 -6.20
C GLU A 24 7.64 -12.81 -7.50
N ALA A 25 7.86 -14.11 -7.70
CA ALA A 25 8.40 -14.65 -8.95
C ALA A 25 7.58 -14.22 -10.16
N TYR A 26 6.24 -14.33 -10.08
CA TYR A 26 5.32 -13.87 -11.13
C TYR A 26 5.48 -12.37 -11.45
N ASN A 27 5.70 -11.52 -10.44
CA ASN A 27 5.83 -10.08 -10.60
C ASN A 27 7.26 -9.58 -10.88
N THR A 28 8.24 -10.49 -11.06
CA THR A 28 9.65 -10.11 -11.20
C THR A 28 9.91 -9.18 -12.37
N ASN A 29 9.32 -9.47 -13.54
CA ASN A 29 9.50 -8.65 -14.74
C ASN A 29 8.94 -7.24 -14.55
N ARG A 30 7.71 -7.14 -14.03
CA ARG A 30 7.07 -5.88 -13.65
C ARG A 30 7.96 -5.05 -12.71
N ILE A 31 8.50 -5.66 -11.66
CA ILE A 31 9.37 -4.97 -10.69
C ILE A 31 10.67 -4.48 -11.33
N ASN A 32 11.26 -5.27 -12.22
CA ASN A 32 12.47 -4.88 -12.94
C ASN A 32 12.21 -3.68 -13.87
N GLU A 33 11.07 -3.64 -14.55
CA GLU A 33 10.66 -2.49 -15.37
C GLU A 33 10.43 -1.25 -14.50
N GLN A 34 9.68 -1.38 -13.40
CA GLN A 34 9.46 -0.28 -12.44
C GLN A 34 10.77 0.26 -11.85
N ARG A 35 11.77 -0.59 -11.64
CA ARG A 35 13.12 -0.15 -11.22
C ARG A 35 13.80 0.70 -12.28
N VAL A 36 13.66 0.33 -13.56
CA VAL A 36 14.18 1.13 -14.67
C VAL A 36 13.47 2.47 -14.71
N ASP A 37 12.14 2.50 -14.61
CA ASP A 37 11.35 3.73 -14.59
C ASP A 37 11.76 4.67 -13.44
N ARG A 38 11.97 4.11 -12.24
CA ARG A 38 12.53 4.87 -11.11
C ARG A 38 13.89 5.46 -11.42
N ASN A 39 14.81 4.69 -12.03
CA ASN A 39 16.14 5.18 -12.38
C ASN A 39 16.08 6.33 -13.40
N TYR A 40 15.13 6.31 -14.34
CA TYR A 40 14.90 7.42 -15.26
C TYR A 40 14.32 8.64 -14.56
N TYR A 41 13.37 8.43 -13.65
CA TYR A 41 12.76 9.50 -12.86
C TYR A 41 13.77 10.20 -11.96
N GLU A 42 14.61 9.43 -11.25
CA GLU A 42 15.68 9.94 -10.38
C GLU A 42 16.92 10.44 -11.14
N ASP A 43 16.95 10.30 -12.48
CA ASP A 43 18.08 10.64 -13.34
C ASP A 43 19.38 9.86 -12.96
N ASN A 44 19.22 8.62 -12.49
CA ASN A 44 20.29 7.73 -12.04
C ASN A 44 20.67 6.65 -13.07
N PHE A 45 20.07 6.66 -14.26
CA PHE A 45 20.32 5.65 -15.30
C PHE A 45 21.73 5.74 -15.89
N GLU A 46 22.35 4.59 -16.19
CA GLU A 46 23.70 4.55 -16.77
C GLU A 46 23.73 5.16 -18.19
N VAL A 47 24.78 5.91 -18.49
CA VAL A 47 24.99 6.52 -19.81
C VAL A 47 26.39 6.22 -20.32
N GLY A 48 26.49 5.81 -21.59
CA GLY A 48 27.76 5.52 -22.25
C GLY A 48 28.47 6.76 -22.78
N ILE A 49 28.61 7.81 -21.96
CA ILE A 49 29.31 9.04 -22.34
C ILE A 49 30.82 8.85 -22.13
N THR A 50 31.61 9.11 -23.16
CA THR A 50 33.08 9.03 -23.13
C THR A 50 33.71 10.42 -23.19
N ASP A 51 34.97 10.52 -22.78
CA ASP A 51 35.75 11.76 -22.86
C ASP A 51 35.72 12.37 -24.29
N PRO A 52 35.70 13.72 -24.40
CA PRO A 52 35.79 14.72 -23.33
C PRO A 52 34.43 15.13 -22.73
N PHE A 53 33.36 14.38 -23.02
CA PHE A 53 32.02 14.74 -22.58
C PHE A 53 31.76 14.26 -21.16
N HIS A 54 30.93 15.00 -20.41
CA HIS A 54 30.49 14.62 -19.07
C HIS A 54 28.97 14.53 -19.00
N VAL A 55 28.49 13.72 -18.06
CA VAL A 55 27.05 13.54 -17.83
C VAL A 55 26.47 14.77 -17.15
N VAL A 56 25.40 15.32 -17.74
CA VAL A 56 24.59 16.38 -17.12
C VAL A 56 23.22 15.81 -16.80
N ARG A 57 22.90 15.75 -15.50
CA ARG A 57 21.60 15.32 -14.98
C ARG A 57 20.70 16.53 -14.87
N THR A 58 19.59 16.53 -15.61
CA THR A 58 18.71 17.69 -15.73
C THR A 58 17.44 17.55 -14.90
N GLY A 59 17.11 16.34 -14.42
CA GLY A 59 15.85 16.06 -13.73
C GLY A 59 14.62 16.31 -14.61
N THR A 60 14.78 16.27 -15.94
CA THR A 60 13.66 16.51 -16.88
C THR A 60 12.60 15.43 -16.76
N SER A 61 12.98 14.17 -16.58
CA SER A 61 12.05 13.05 -16.39
C SER A 61 11.13 13.25 -15.19
N ALA A 62 11.69 13.62 -14.03
CA ALA A 62 10.91 13.95 -12.85
C ALA A 62 9.93 15.10 -13.12
N ARG A 63 10.38 16.17 -13.77
CA ARG A 63 9.52 17.30 -14.14
C ARG A 63 8.36 16.91 -15.06
N VAL A 64 8.58 15.98 -16.00
CA VAL A 64 7.51 15.48 -16.88
C VAL A 64 6.45 14.73 -16.07
N VAL A 65 6.87 13.79 -15.22
CA VAL A 65 5.97 13.02 -14.35
C VAL A 65 5.19 13.95 -13.41
N ASP A 66 5.90 14.86 -12.74
CA ASP A 66 5.32 15.78 -11.76
C ASP A 66 4.37 16.77 -12.42
N SER A 67 4.68 17.23 -13.63
CA SER A 67 3.79 18.13 -14.36
C SER A 67 2.41 17.50 -14.59
N ILE A 68 2.31 16.20 -14.85
CA ILE A 68 1.01 15.53 -15.03
C ILE A 68 0.19 15.61 -13.74
N ILE A 69 0.84 15.47 -12.59
CA ILE A 69 0.21 15.60 -11.27
C ILE A 69 -0.23 17.04 -11.02
N ASP A 70 0.60 18.03 -11.36
CA ASP A 70 0.28 19.45 -11.21
C ASP A 70 -0.93 19.89 -12.06
N HIS A 71 -1.20 19.22 -13.18
CA HIS A 71 -2.39 19.48 -14.00
C HIS A 71 -3.67 18.86 -13.44
N LEU A 72 -3.57 17.95 -12.47
CA LEU A 72 -4.74 17.40 -11.79
C LEU A 72 -5.12 18.34 -10.65
N GLU A 73 -6.34 18.86 -10.68
CA GLU A 73 -6.89 19.71 -9.61
C GLU A 73 -7.17 18.85 -8.36
N LEU A 74 -6.09 18.59 -7.62
CA LEU A 74 -6.08 17.80 -6.39
C LEU A 74 -6.19 18.69 -5.14
N SER A 75 -6.15 20.02 -5.29
CA SER A 75 -6.08 20.94 -4.15
C SER A 75 -7.37 21.01 -3.33
N ASN A 76 -8.52 20.71 -3.95
CA ASN A 76 -9.83 20.80 -3.29
C ASN A 76 -10.83 19.75 -3.80
N PRO A 77 -10.60 18.45 -3.53
CA PRO A 77 -11.57 17.41 -3.86
C PRO A 77 -12.91 17.65 -3.16
N GLN A 78 -14.02 17.46 -3.88
CA GLN A 78 -15.36 17.54 -3.31
C GLN A 78 -16.17 16.28 -3.55
N VAL A 79 -16.69 15.71 -2.46
CA VAL A 79 -17.58 14.55 -2.50
C VAL A 79 -19.02 14.99 -2.30
N PHE A 80 -19.86 14.74 -3.29
CA PHE A 80 -21.29 15.01 -3.22
C PHE A 80 -22.08 13.72 -3.04
N GLN A 81 -22.80 13.61 -1.93
CA GLN A 81 -23.78 12.53 -1.75
C GLN A 81 -25.16 13.06 -2.13
N LYS A 82 -25.78 12.45 -3.14
CA LYS A 82 -27.18 12.73 -3.49
C LYS A 82 -28.12 12.02 -2.51
N PRO A 83 -29.19 12.67 -2.03
CA PRO A 83 -30.16 12.05 -1.13
C PRO A 83 -30.93 10.96 -1.89
N ARG A 84 -31.10 9.79 -1.27
CA ARG A 84 -31.81 8.65 -1.87
C ARG A 84 -33.32 8.87 -2.02
N LYS A 85 -33.89 9.83 -1.28
CA LYS A 85 -35.32 10.18 -1.28
C LYS A 85 -35.47 11.69 -1.17
N ASN A 86 -36.58 12.22 -1.69
CA ASN A 86 -36.89 13.64 -1.58
C ASN A 86 -37.59 13.97 -0.23
N THR A 87 -36.93 13.63 0.88
CA THR A 87 -37.41 13.94 2.24
C THR A 87 -36.34 14.73 2.99
N GLU A 88 -36.77 15.55 3.94
CA GLU A 88 -35.86 16.37 4.75
C GLU A 88 -34.86 15.51 5.54
N ALA A 89 -35.32 14.38 6.09
CA ALA A 89 -34.46 13.42 6.77
C ALA A 89 -33.38 12.83 5.85
N ALA A 90 -33.74 12.48 4.61
CA ALA A 90 -32.78 11.95 3.64
C ALA A 90 -31.76 13.03 3.22
N ARG A 91 -32.18 14.28 3.05
CA ARG A 91 -31.28 15.42 2.77
C ARG A 91 -30.28 15.64 3.90
N LYS A 92 -30.74 15.67 5.15
CA LYS A 92 -29.88 15.81 6.34
C LYS A 92 -28.88 14.65 6.47
N SER A 93 -29.32 13.41 6.24
CA SER A 93 -28.43 12.23 6.25
C SER A 93 -27.37 12.32 5.15
N SER A 94 -27.77 12.70 3.93
CA SER A 94 -26.86 12.89 2.80
C SER A 94 -25.80 13.95 3.08
N ALA A 95 -26.21 15.09 3.66
CA ALA A 95 -25.30 16.16 4.04
C ALA A 95 -24.28 15.71 5.11
N LYS A 96 -24.70 14.91 6.10
CA LYS A 96 -23.79 14.33 7.10
C LYS A 96 -22.76 13.40 6.47
N ILE A 97 -23.18 12.52 5.56
CA ILE A 97 -22.28 11.60 4.84
C ILE A 97 -21.31 12.39 3.97
N ALA A 98 -21.80 13.37 3.20
CA ALA A 98 -20.95 14.23 2.39
C ALA A 98 -19.92 14.97 3.25
N LYS A 99 -20.31 15.56 4.39
CA LYS A 99 -19.38 16.23 5.32
C LYS A 99 -18.28 15.27 5.80
N PHE A 100 -18.64 14.04 6.18
CA PHE A 100 -17.67 13.03 6.59
C PHE A 100 -16.71 12.61 5.46
N LEU A 101 -17.23 12.36 4.26
CA LEU A 101 -16.41 11.98 3.09
C LEU A 101 -15.49 13.11 2.63
N ASN A 102 -15.94 14.37 2.68
CA ASN A 102 -15.09 15.52 2.38
C ASN A 102 -13.95 15.66 3.39
N LYS A 103 -14.19 15.38 4.67
CA LYS A 103 -13.15 15.36 5.69
C LYS A 103 -12.14 14.23 5.44
N LEU A 104 -12.62 13.02 5.11
CA LEU A 104 -11.75 11.89 4.77
C LEU A 104 -10.86 12.19 3.57
N ILE A 105 -11.43 12.69 2.48
CA ILE A 105 -10.66 12.92 1.24
C ILE A 105 -9.60 14.00 1.43
N GLN A 106 -9.90 15.05 2.20
CA GLN A 106 -8.92 16.08 2.56
C GLN A 106 -7.73 15.49 3.33
N GLN A 107 -7.99 14.61 4.30
CA GLN A 107 -6.93 13.93 5.04
C GLN A 107 -6.13 12.96 4.16
N PHE A 108 -6.78 12.33 3.17
CA PHE A 108 -6.14 11.37 2.28
C PHE A 108 -5.35 12.04 1.15
N MET A 109 -5.47 13.36 0.96
CA MET A 109 -4.91 14.03 -0.21
C MET A 109 -3.41 13.82 -0.43
N PRO A 110 -2.52 13.91 0.58
CA PRO A 110 -1.11 13.63 0.36
C PRO A 110 -0.86 12.24 -0.24
N GLU A 111 -1.62 11.25 0.26
CA GLU A 111 -1.51 9.86 -0.13
C GLU A 111 -2.21 9.59 -1.47
N ILE A 112 -3.29 10.31 -1.81
CA ILE A 112 -3.91 10.29 -3.14
C ILE A 112 -2.96 10.88 -4.19
N THR A 113 -2.25 11.95 -3.85
CA THR A 113 -1.23 12.55 -4.72
C THR A 113 -0.10 11.55 -4.98
N GLU A 114 0.39 10.87 -3.94
CA GLU A 114 1.41 9.81 -4.10
C GLU A 114 0.88 8.60 -4.88
N PHE A 115 -0.34 8.17 -4.62
CA PHE A 115 -1.00 7.11 -5.39
C PHE A 115 -1.10 7.47 -6.88
N THR A 116 -1.43 8.73 -7.19
CA THR A 116 -1.51 9.21 -8.57
C THR A 116 -0.12 9.34 -9.21
N ARG A 117 0.89 9.78 -8.45
CA ARG A 117 2.28 9.79 -8.89
C ARG A 117 2.76 8.39 -9.26
N ASN A 118 2.44 7.39 -8.43
CA ASN A 118 2.73 5.99 -8.70
C ASN A 118 2.06 5.49 -10.00
N LEU A 119 0.81 5.88 -10.26
CA LEU A 119 0.12 5.56 -11.51
C LEU A 119 0.82 6.13 -12.75
N VAL A 120 1.38 7.34 -12.66
CA VAL A 120 2.09 7.99 -13.77
C VAL A 120 3.50 7.42 -13.93
N LEU A 121 4.20 7.18 -12.82
CA LEU A 121 5.59 6.72 -12.83
C LEU A 121 5.71 5.23 -13.17
N TYR A 122 4.96 4.37 -12.47
CA TYR A 122 5.10 2.91 -12.56
C TYR A 122 4.02 2.23 -13.41
N GLY A 123 3.04 3.00 -13.89
CA GLY A 123 1.86 2.46 -14.56
C GLY A 123 0.86 1.74 -13.66
N GLU A 124 1.14 1.70 -12.35
CA GLU A 124 0.41 0.95 -11.35
C GLU A 124 0.46 1.69 -10.02
N ALA A 125 -0.62 1.61 -9.25
CA ALA A 125 -0.62 2.04 -7.87
C ALA A 125 -1.44 1.11 -7.00
N VAL A 126 -0.98 0.96 -5.76
CA VAL A 126 -1.70 0.23 -4.71
C VAL A 126 -1.99 1.22 -3.58
N GLY A 127 -3.23 1.21 -3.13
CA GLY A 127 -3.73 2.05 -2.05
C GLY A 127 -4.24 1.15 -0.93
N GLN A 128 -3.91 1.46 0.31
CA GLN A 128 -4.32 0.68 1.46
C GLN A 128 -5.18 1.54 2.38
N VAL A 129 -6.37 1.05 2.70
CA VAL A 129 -7.21 1.62 3.76
C VAL A 129 -6.92 0.85 5.05
N GLN A 130 -6.59 1.58 6.11
CA GLN A 130 -6.28 1.01 7.41
C GLN A 130 -6.90 1.84 8.54
N TYR A 131 -6.98 1.25 9.73
CA TYR A 131 -7.40 1.97 10.92
C TYR A 131 -6.35 3.01 11.29
N ASN A 132 -6.78 4.24 11.59
CA ASN A 132 -5.92 5.29 12.07
C ASN A 132 -5.60 5.04 13.56
N ASN A 133 -4.38 4.61 13.87
CA ASN A 133 -3.94 4.34 15.24
C ASN A 133 -3.83 5.60 16.12
N GLN A 134 -3.87 6.79 15.52
CA GLN A 134 -3.94 8.08 16.21
C GLN A 134 -5.39 8.57 16.38
N TYR A 135 -6.37 7.75 16.05
CA TYR A 135 -7.78 8.09 16.24
C TYR A 135 -8.13 8.27 17.72
N SER A 136 -8.85 9.35 18.02
CA SER A 136 -9.35 9.64 19.36
C SER A 136 -10.79 10.16 19.28
N ASP A 137 -11.70 9.47 19.98
CA ASP A 137 -13.08 9.91 20.20
C ASP A 137 -13.05 11.18 21.08
N GLY A 138 -13.07 12.35 20.44
CA GLY A 138 -13.07 13.65 21.14
C GLY A 138 -12.28 14.75 20.43
N LEU A 139 -11.47 14.42 19.43
CA LEU A 139 -10.86 15.41 18.56
C LEU A 139 -11.76 15.64 17.33
N ASP A 140 -12.30 16.86 17.20
CA ASP A 140 -13.23 17.23 16.14
C ASP A 140 -12.70 16.93 14.73
N ASP A 141 -11.38 16.89 14.56
CA ASP A 141 -10.70 16.65 13.28
C ASP A 141 -10.12 15.23 13.10
N SER A 142 -10.23 14.36 14.11
CA SER A 142 -9.77 12.96 13.96
C SER A 142 -10.77 12.13 13.14
N VAL A 143 -10.27 11.19 12.33
CA VAL A 143 -11.07 10.19 11.61
C VAL A 143 -10.48 8.80 11.84
N PRO A 144 -11.31 7.75 11.91
CA PRO A 144 -10.86 6.41 12.31
C PRO A 144 -10.16 5.65 11.18
N LEU A 145 -10.10 6.21 9.98
CA LEU A 145 -9.52 5.60 8.79
C LEU A 145 -8.33 6.43 8.31
N MET A 146 -7.33 5.76 7.76
CA MET A 146 -6.28 6.41 6.98
C MET A 146 -6.10 5.65 5.67
N PHE A 147 -5.71 6.39 4.65
CA PHE A 147 -5.28 5.85 3.37
C PHE A 147 -3.77 5.95 3.31
N THR A 148 -3.11 4.96 2.73
CA THR A 148 -1.68 5.01 2.41
C THR A 148 -1.46 4.54 0.99
N ALA A 149 -0.46 5.10 0.32
CA ALA A 149 -0.02 4.72 -1.02
C ALA A 149 1.32 3.98 -0.92
N PRO A 150 1.31 2.67 -0.57
CA PRO A 150 2.55 1.90 -0.55
C PRO A 150 3.23 1.85 -1.92
N ASP A 151 4.56 1.83 -1.90
CA ASP A 151 5.39 1.61 -3.09
C ASP A 151 4.97 0.31 -3.82
N PRO A 152 4.51 0.40 -5.09
CA PRO A 152 4.05 -0.75 -5.87
C PRO A 152 5.11 -1.83 -6.08
N MET A 153 6.40 -1.50 -5.97
CA MET A 153 7.49 -2.48 -6.07
C MET A 153 7.53 -3.45 -4.88
N ASN A 154 6.97 -3.03 -3.74
CA ASN A 154 6.90 -3.83 -2.50
C ASN A 154 5.53 -4.51 -2.31
N MET A 155 4.63 -4.35 -3.29
CA MET A 155 3.26 -4.86 -3.26
C MET A 155 3.08 -5.92 -4.35
N PHE A 156 2.47 -7.03 -3.96
CA PHE A 156 2.26 -8.20 -4.80
C PHE A 156 0.78 -8.60 -4.71
N CYS A 157 -0.01 -8.04 -5.62
CA CYS A 157 -1.43 -8.32 -5.72
C CYS A 157 -1.67 -9.58 -6.57
N TRP A 158 -2.72 -10.33 -6.25
CA TRP A 158 -3.17 -11.44 -7.09
C TRP A 158 -3.57 -10.93 -8.49
N PRO A 159 -3.14 -11.57 -9.59
CA PRO A 159 -3.18 -10.96 -10.93
C PRO A 159 -4.54 -11.05 -11.63
N TYR A 160 -5.47 -11.84 -11.08
CA TYR A 160 -6.77 -12.09 -11.70
C TYR A 160 -7.89 -11.17 -11.22
N ASP A 161 -7.56 -10.18 -10.39
CA ASP A 161 -8.57 -9.37 -9.72
C ASP A 161 -8.78 -7.99 -10.35
N VAL A 162 -10.05 -7.60 -10.27
CA VAL A 162 -10.55 -6.22 -10.44
C VAL A 162 -9.94 -5.29 -9.39
N LEU A 163 -10.27 -4.00 -9.45
CA LEU A 163 -9.89 -2.90 -8.56
C LEU A 163 -9.59 -3.25 -7.07
N VAL A 164 -10.22 -4.28 -6.49
CA VAL A 164 -9.92 -4.81 -5.15
C VAL A 164 -9.39 -6.26 -5.27
N PRO A 165 -8.11 -6.52 -4.92
CA PRO A 165 -7.52 -7.85 -4.98
C PRO A 165 -8.07 -8.82 -3.92
N GLN A 166 -8.13 -10.11 -4.23
CA GLN A 166 -8.52 -11.21 -3.33
C GLN A 166 -7.41 -11.54 -2.33
N LYS A 167 -6.15 -11.38 -2.76
CA LYS A 167 -4.96 -11.64 -1.95
C LYS A 167 -3.91 -10.59 -2.25
N VAL A 168 -3.25 -10.13 -1.20
CA VAL A 168 -2.15 -9.17 -1.28
C VAL A 168 -1.03 -9.62 -0.39
N VAL A 169 0.18 -9.56 -0.93
CA VAL A 169 1.43 -9.66 -0.18
C VAL A 169 2.13 -8.31 -0.22
N LYS A 170 2.59 -7.84 0.93
CA LYS A 170 3.50 -6.71 1.08
C LYS A 170 4.82 -7.25 1.58
N LYS A 171 5.90 -7.03 0.84
CA LYS A 171 7.23 -7.58 1.18
C LYS A 171 8.32 -6.57 0.85
N PHE A 172 9.20 -6.31 1.82
CA PHE A 172 10.33 -5.37 1.67
C PHE A 172 11.35 -5.55 2.81
N MET A 173 12.54 -4.97 2.65
CA MET A 173 13.54 -4.87 3.71
C MET A 173 13.28 -3.64 4.59
N MET A 174 13.17 -3.83 5.90
CA MET A 174 12.99 -2.75 6.87
C MET A 174 14.27 -2.57 7.70
N LYS A 175 14.64 -1.33 8.03
CA LYS A 175 15.73 -1.09 9.00
C LYS A 175 15.35 -1.64 10.37
N GLU A 176 16.26 -2.38 11.00
CA GLU A 176 16.06 -2.97 12.34
C GLU A 176 15.59 -1.93 13.36
N MET A 177 16.21 -0.74 13.35
CA MET A 177 15.83 0.35 14.26
C MET A 177 14.37 0.80 14.10
N ALA A 178 13.84 0.82 12.87
CA ALA A 178 12.46 1.19 12.63
C ALA A 178 11.51 0.14 13.23
N LEU A 179 11.86 -1.13 13.12
CA LEU A 179 11.09 -2.22 13.71
C LEU A 179 11.10 -2.16 15.24
N HIS A 180 12.24 -1.92 15.88
CA HIS A 180 12.30 -1.71 17.34
C HIS A 180 11.56 -0.46 17.80
N GLY A 181 11.47 0.57 16.96
CA GLY A 181 10.62 1.73 17.23
C GLY A 181 9.12 1.37 17.29
N MET A 182 8.68 0.39 16.50
CA MET A 182 7.28 -0.07 16.45
C MET A 182 6.99 -1.17 17.48
N ILE A 183 7.93 -2.11 17.66
CA ILE A 183 7.82 -3.29 18.52
C ILE A 183 9.15 -3.48 19.26
N PRO A 184 9.36 -2.76 20.39
CA PRO A 184 10.63 -2.79 21.12
C PRO A 184 11.06 -4.19 21.55
N GLU A 185 10.11 -5.07 21.85
CA GLU A 185 10.37 -6.44 22.32
C GLU A 185 10.64 -7.47 21.20
N TRP A 186 10.64 -7.08 19.93
CA TRP A 186 10.88 -7.99 18.82
C TRP A 186 12.30 -8.60 18.86
N LYS A 187 12.44 -9.87 18.48
CA LYS A 187 13.69 -10.66 18.55
C LYS A 187 13.87 -11.61 17.37
N GLY A 188 13.61 -11.14 16.15
CA GLY A 188 13.74 -11.96 14.94
C GLY A 188 15.13 -11.88 14.31
N GLU A 189 15.26 -12.53 13.15
CA GLU A 189 16.49 -12.55 12.36
C GLU A 189 16.78 -11.18 11.72
N VAL A 190 18.04 -10.76 11.78
CA VAL A 190 18.53 -9.51 11.19
C VAL A 190 19.62 -9.84 10.17
N LEU A 191 19.52 -9.27 8.98
CA LEU A 191 20.46 -9.41 7.87
C LEU A 191 21.06 -8.04 7.57
N ALA A 192 22.34 -7.85 7.91
CA ALA A 192 23.08 -6.61 7.65
C ALA A 192 22.38 -5.32 8.18
N GLY A 193 21.75 -5.40 9.35
CA GLY A 193 21.01 -4.28 9.95
C GLY A 193 19.61 -4.05 9.35
N GLU A 194 19.16 -4.96 8.50
CA GLU A 194 17.83 -4.97 7.89
C GLU A 194 17.07 -6.24 8.25
N VAL A 195 15.76 -6.16 8.16
CA VAL A 195 14.83 -7.23 8.54
C VAL A 195 13.87 -7.46 7.38
N ASP A 196 13.78 -8.70 6.92
CA ASP A 196 12.75 -9.12 5.96
C ASP A 196 11.37 -8.92 6.58
N TYR A 197 10.58 -8.01 6.02
CA TYR A 197 9.19 -7.81 6.39
C TYR A 197 8.28 -8.50 5.39
N LEU A 198 7.33 -9.29 5.87
CA LEU A 198 6.28 -9.90 5.06
C LEU A 198 4.93 -9.68 5.74
N ALA A 199 3.97 -9.14 5.00
CA ALA A 199 2.58 -9.11 5.40
C ALA A 199 1.68 -9.67 4.31
N TYR A 200 0.65 -10.39 4.72
CA TYR A 200 -0.30 -11.06 3.86
C TYR A 200 -1.73 -10.74 4.30
N TRP A 201 -2.59 -10.49 3.32
CA TRP A 201 -4.02 -10.33 3.51
C TRP A 201 -4.78 -11.13 2.48
N ASP A 202 -5.81 -11.84 2.94
CA ASP A 202 -6.94 -12.26 2.12
C ASP A 202 -8.25 -11.92 2.85
N LYS A 203 -9.37 -12.34 2.28
CA LYS A 203 -10.70 -12.10 2.86
C LYS A 203 -10.81 -12.56 4.32
N ASP A 204 -10.16 -13.66 4.69
CA ASP A 204 -10.36 -14.35 5.96
C ASP A 204 -9.15 -14.28 6.90
N THR A 205 -7.98 -13.98 6.36
CA THR A 205 -6.69 -14.14 7.01
C THR A 205 -5.87 -12.86 6.90
N ARG A 206 -5.22 -12.49 8.00
CA ARG A 206 -4.13 -11.52 8.05
C ARG A 206 -2.93 -12.17 8.71
N TYR A 207 -1.75 -11.94 8.16
CA TYR A 207 -0.50 -12.43 8.72
C TYR A 207 0.59 -11.37 8.55
N ILE A 208 1.41 -11.19 9.58
CA ILE A 208 2.55 -10.27 9.53
C ILE A 208 3.73 -10.93 10.22
N GLU A 209 4.87 -10.96 9.54
CA GLU A 209 6.15 -11.39 10.10
C GLU A 209 7.27 -10.40 9.79
N ALA A 210 8.27 -10.39 10.66
CA ALA A 210 9.54 -9.73 10.43
C ALA A 210 10.67 -10.65 10.89
N GLY A 211 11.69 -10.84 10.06
CA GLY A 211 12.85 -11.70 10.36
C GLY A 211 12.42 -13.12 10.74
N LYS A 212 11.52 -13.69 9.94
CA LYS A 212 10.88 -15.02 10.12
C LYS A 212 10.09 -15.19 11.42
N THR A 213 9.86 -14.10 12.15
CA THR A 213 9.14 -14.07 13.43
C THR A 213 7.80 -13.37 13.25
N ALA A 214 6.72 -14.07 13.58
CA ALA A 214 5.37 -13.49 13.57
C ALA A 214 5.27 -12.30 14.54
N LEU A 215 4.64 -11.21 14.09
CA LEU A 215 4.49 -9.99 14.89
C LEU A 215 3.25 -9.99 15.78
N SER A 216 2.22 -10.77 15.42
CA SER A 216 1.01 -10.91 16.22
C SER A 216 1.09 -12.07 17.21
N LYS A 217 0.56 -11.84 18.42
CA LYS A 217 0.61 -12.80 19.54
C LYS A 217 -0.41 -13.94 19.42
N GLY A 218 -1.42 -13.80 18.56
CA GLY A 218 -2.44 -14.82 18.34
C GLY A 218 -1.97 -15.88 17.34
N ASN A 219 -2.12 -17.17 17.70
CA ASN A 219 -2.21 -18.26 16.73
C ASN A 219 -1.03 -18.37 15.74
N ASN A 220 0.20 -18.37 16.26
CA ASN A 220 1.46 -18.32 15.50
C ASN A 220 1.55 -17.15 14.51
N GLY A 221 0.83 -16.05 14.78
CA GLY A 221 0.81 -14.84 13.95
C GLY A 221 -0.33 -14.77 12.95
N VAL A 222 -1.08 -15.86 12.76
CA VAL A 222 -2.16 -15.92 11.77
C VAL A 222 -3.46 -15.47 12.41
N GLU A 223 -3.91 -14.27 12.04
CA GLU A 223 -5.09 -13.62 12.58
C GLU A 223 -6.28 -13.72 11.61
N VAL A 224 -7.49 -13.70 12.16
CA VAL A 224 -8.70 -13.56 11.36
C VAL A 224 -8.74 -12.13 10.80
N ASN A 225 -8.98 -12.00 9.50
CA ASN A 225 -9.32 -10.71 8.92
C ASN A 225 -10.75 -10.34 9.32
N TYR A 226 -10.88 -9.51 10.36
CA TYR A 226 -12.17 -9.06 10.89
C TYR A 226 -12.97 -8.19 9.91
N LEU A 227 -12.30 -7.55 8.95
CA LEU A 227 -12.97 -6.74 7.94
C LEU A 227 -13.73 -7.62 6.93
N LYS A 228 -13.35 -8.89 6.76
CA LYS A 228 -13.95 -9.81 5.79
C LYS A 228 -13.86 -9.32 4.33
N PHE A 229 -12.90 -8.44 4.05
CA PHE A 229 -12.47 -8.01 2.74
C PHE A 229 -10.99 -7.59 2.79
N VAL A 230 -10.33 -7.57 1.64
CA VAL A 230 -8.96 -7.08 1.50
C VAL A 230 -9.00 -5.56 1.38
N SER A 231 -8.39 -4.85 2.33
CA SER A 231 -8.47 -3.38 2.42
C SER A 231 -7.47 -2.67 1.50
N PHE A 232 -7.31 -3.20 0.29
CA PHE A 232 -6.43 -2.66 -0.74
C PHE A 232 -7.22 -2.33 -2.00
N VAL A 233 -6.76 -1.31 -2.69
CA VAL A 233 -7.20 -0.93 -4.03
C VAL A 233 -5.98 -1.03 -4.93
N HIS A 234 -6.12 -1.66 -6.07
CA HIS A 234 -5.07 -1.84 -7.06
C HIS A 234 -5.54 -1.30 -8.40
N CYS A 235 -4.81 -0.32 -8.92
CA CYS A 235 -5.14 0.37 -10.15
C CYS A 235 -3.99 0.28 -11.15
N TYR A 236 -4.35 0.16 -12.42
CA TYR A 236 -3.44 0.34 -13.55
C TYR A 236 -3.83 1.63 -14.28
N SER A 237 -2.85 2.43 -14.67
CA SER A 237 -3.10 3.65 -15.44
C SER A 237 -3.21 3.38 -16.94
N GLY A 238 -2.76 2.21 -17.40
CA GLY A 238 -2.61 1.90 -18.82
C GLY A 238 -1.37 2.55 -19.46
N PHE A 239 -0.67 3.42 -18.72
CA PHE A 239 0.63 3.95 -19.07
C PHE A 239 1.70 3.00 -18.52
N GLY A 240 2.03 1.96 -19.29
CA GLY A 240 3.00 0.95 -18.89
C GLY A 240 3.01 -0.19 -19.90
N LYS A 241 4.16 -0.82 -20.13
CA LYS A 241 4.23 -1.99 -21.00
C LYS A 241 3.59 -3.16 -20.24
N LYS A 242 2.65 -3.88 -20.85
CA LYS A 242 2.08 -5.09 -20.25
C LYS A 242 3.18 -6.17 -20.22
N SER A 243 3.78 -6.39 -19.06
CA SER A 243 4.93 -7.30 -18.87
C SER A 243 4.73 -8.39 -17.82
N ALA A 244 3.48 -8.57 -17.35
CA ALA A 244 3.08 -9.69 -16.51
C ALA A 244 2.99 -11.01 -17.30
#